data_AF-A0A0B2VCK2-F1
#
_entry.id   AF-A0A0B2VCK2-F1
#
_cell.length_a   1.000
_cell.length_b   1.000
_cell.length_c   1.000
_cell.angle_alpha   90.00
_cell.angle_beta   90.00
_cell.angle_gamma   90.00
#
_symmetry.space_group_name_H-M   'P 1'
#
loop_
_entity.id
_entity.type
_entity.pdbx_description
1 polymer ?
#
loop_
_entity_poly.entity_id
_entity_poly.type
_entity_poly.pdbx_seq_one_letter_code
_entity_poly.pdbx_strand_id
1 'polypeptide(L)'
;MGFSGGNIISIFLMWLASSTAIVQSNDHKYCDNYLLCAHQLEFKQRECIDLEERQSAQSQTPLLAGSCEKAIHEARSSIHGLELRKTELNRDCVRKNIAMTGSIMDPSIEAMCSKVAEKFSFVNRSLKEQKVKTSSKKKKDIRKTKIHECRRNAKVWHKQCRRLAKCCSIFPECSLESSDVQTQISKQRRRLENAKATCPRKAT
;
A
#
# COMPACT_ATOMS: atom_id res chain seq x y z
N MET A 1 -65.90 -50.35 -27.35
CA MET A 1 -66.60 -49.06 -27.13
C MET A 1 -65.89 -48.39 -25.96
N GLY A 2 -65.30 -47.21 -25.98
CA GLY A 2 -65.14 -46.10 -26.93
C GLY A 2 -64.13 -45.10 -26.29
N PHE A 3 -63.61 -44.19 -27.11
CA PHE A 3 -62.47 -43.28 -26.89
C PHE A 3 -62.60 -42.23 -25.77
N SER A 4 -61.44 -41.82 -25.21
CA SER A 4 -60.96 -40.42 -25.02
C SER A 4 -59.88 -40.43 -23.92
N GLY A 5 -58.65 -39.95 -24.06
CA GLY A 5 -58.15 -38.78 -24.77
C GLY A 5 -57.72 -37.73 -23.72
N GLY A 6 -56.41 -37.44 -23.60
CA GLY A 6 -55.96 -36.31 -22.77
C GLY A 6 -54.53 -36.40 -22.21
N ASN A 7 -53.56 -35.96 -23.03
CA ASN A 7 -52.26 -35.48 -22.55
C ASN A 7 -52.43 -34.22 -21.69
N ILE A 8 -51.85 -34.19 -20.49
CA ILE A 8 -51.39 -32.94 -19.84
C ILE A 8 -50.06 -33.26 -19.16
N ILE A 9 -48.97 -33.06 -19.91
CA ILE A 9 -47.97 -32.01 -19.66
C ILE A 9 -47.48 -32.01 -18.21
N SER A 10 -46.35 -32.70 -18.03
CA SER A 10 -45.15 -32.22 -17.36
C SER A 10 -45.28 -30.81 -16.74
N ILE A 11 -45.58 -30.74 -15.44
CA ILE A 11 -45.43 -29.48 -14.68
C ILE A 11 -44.66 -29.76 -13.39
N PHE A 12 -43.36 -29.46 -13.52
CA PHE A 12 -42.53 -28.81 -12.51
C PHE A 12 -42.34 -29.54 -11.17
N LEU A 13 -41.33 -30.41 -11.18
CA LEU A 13 -40.28 -30.42 -10.17
C LEU A 13 -39.73 -28.99 -9.99
N MET A 14 -40.43 -28.13 -9.24
CA MET A 14 -39.84 -26.93 -8.66
C MET A 14 -38.96 -27.36 -7.50
N TRP A 15 -37.77 -27.83 -7.84
CA TRP A 15 -36.62 -27.70 -6.96
C TRP A 15 -36.47 -26.20 -6.65
N LEU A 16 -36.78 -25.83 -5.42
CA LEU A 16 -36.35 -24.55 -4.84
C LEU A 16 -34.83 -24.59 -4.72
N ALA A 17 -34.15 -24.36 -5.84
CA ALA A 17 -32.83 -23.77 -5.83
C ALA A 17 -33.01 -22.33 -5.37
N SER A 18 -33.19 -22.15 -4.05
CA SER A 18 -32.96 -20.85 -3.43
C SER A 18 -31.48 -20.56 -3.61
N SER A 19 -31.17 -19.89 -4.71
CA SER A 19 -29.93 -19.19 -4.93
C SER A 19 -29.72 -18.30 -3.72
N THR A 20 -28.92 -18.77 -2.76
CA THR A 20 -28.22 -17.88 -1.84
C THR A 20 -27.28 -17.07 -2.74
N ALA A 21 -27.80 -15.98 -3.29
CA ALA A 21 -26.98 -14.91 -3.78
C ALA A 21 -26.15 -14.48 -2.59
N ILE A 22 -24.90 -14.94 -2.55
CA ILE A 22 -23.90 -14.41 -1.64
C ILE A 22 -23.83 -12.93 -2.02
N VAL A 23 -24.47 -12.08 -1.21
CA VAL A 23 -24.24 -10.65 -1.25
C VAL A 23 -22.79 -10.50 -0.85
N GLN A 24 -21.87 -10.54 -1.82
CA GLN A 24 -20.52 -10.06 -1.63
C GLN A 24 -20.68 -8.59 -1.25
N SER A 25 -20.51 -8.30 0.03
CA SER A 25 -20.62 -6.93 0.51
C SER A 25 -19.58 -6.08 -0.22
N ASN A 26 -19.99 -4.89 -0.67
CA ASN A 26 -19.10 -3.97 -1.39
C ASN A 26 -17.84 -3.61 -0.57
N ASP A 27 -17.89 -3.82 0.74
CA ASP A 27 -16.75 -3.75 1.66
C ASP A 27 -15.61 -4.71 1.32
N HIS A 28 -15.88 -5.97 0.92
CA HIS A 28 -14.83 -6.91 0.49
C HIS A 28 -14.05 -6.36 -0.70
N LYS A 29 -14.77 -5.79 -1.69
CA LYS A 29 -14.16 -5.16 -2.86
C LYS A 29 -13.27 -3.98 -2.48
N TYR A 30 -13.65 -3.17 -1.48
CA TYR A 30 -12.82 -2.06 -1.02
C TYR A 30 -11.58 -2.53 -0.24
N CYS A 31 -11.71 -3.55 0.60
CA CYS A 31 -10.58 -4.20 1.26
C CYS A 31 -9.62 -4.85 0.26
N ASP A 32 -10.12 -5.50 -0.81
CA ASP A 32 -9.29 -6.05 -1.87
C ASP A 32 -8.50 -4.96 -2.61
N ASN A 33 -9.14 -3.83 -2.93
CA ASN A 33 -8.43 -2.68 -3.50
C ASN A 33 -7.35 -2.15 -2.56
N TYR A 34 -7.62 -2.10 -1.26
CA TYR A 34 -6.61 -1.78 -0.26
C TYR A 34 -5.46 -2.80 -0.25
N LEU A 35 -5.74 -4.09 -0.28
CA LEU A 35 -4.73 -5.17 -0.29
C LEU A 35 -3.82 -5.07 -1.52
N LEU A 36 -4.40 -4.84 -2.70
CA LEU A 36 -3.65 -4.60 -3.94
C LEU A 36 -2.75 -3.36 -3.81
N CYS A 37 -3.29 -2.27 -3.25
CA CYS A 37 -2.51 -1.05 -3.02
C CYS A 37 -1.37 -1.29 -2.03
N ALA A 38 -1.64 -1.95 -0.91
CA ALA A 38 -0.68 -2.22 0.15
C ALA A 38 0.46 -3.12 -0.36
N HIS A 39 0.14 -4.11 -1.19
CA HIS A 39 1.14 -4.95 -1.86
C HIS A 39 2.04 -4.13 -2.79
N GLN A 40 1.46 -3.25 -3.61
CA GLN A 40 2.24 -2.40 -4.51
C GLN A 40 3.09 -1.37 -3.75
N LEU A 41 2.57 -0.82 -2.66
CA LEU A 41 3.29 0.07 -1.76
C LEU A 41 4.49 -0.64 -1.12
N GLU A 42 4.30 -1.86 -0.62
CA GLU A 42 5.37 -2.68 -0.05
C GLU A 42 6.48 -2.92 -1.07
N PHE A 43 6.11 -3.34 -2.29
CA PHE A 43 7.07 -3.52 -3.38
C PHE A 43 7.88 -2.24 -3.63
N LYS A 44 7.23 -1.09 -3.69
CA LYS A 44 7.90 0.20 -3.89
C LYS A 44 8.77 0.62 -2.72
N GLN A 45 8.38 0.32 -1.48
CA GLN A 45 9.20 0.58 -0.30
C GLN A 45 10.47 -0.28 -0.31
N ARG A 46 10.35 -1.59 -0.61
CA ARG A 46 11.51 -2.50 -0.76
C ARG A 46 12.44 -2.01 -1.86
N GLU A 47 11.91 -1.63 -3.01
CA GLU A 47 12.68 -1.06 -4.12
C GLU A 47 13.49 0.18 -3.69
N CYS A 48 12.89 1.09 -2.91
CA CYS A 48 13.60 2.27 -2.41
C CYS A 48 14.70 1.91 -1.42
N ILE A 49 14.47 0.96 -0.51
CA ILE A 49 15.46 0.50 0.46
C ILE A 49 16.65 -0.14 -0.28
N ASP A 50 16.40 -1.03 -1.23
CA ASP A 50 17.44 -1.66 -2.06
C ASP A 50 18.29 -0.62 -2.81
N LEU A 51 17.66 0.40 -3.37
CA LEU A 51 18.37 1.49 -4.07
C LEU A 51 19.26 2.29 -3.12
N GLU A 52 18.81 2.54 -1.89
CA GLU A 52 19.56 3.26 -0.84
C GLU A 52 20.75 2.43 -0.32
N GLU A 53 20.56 1.13 -0.10
CA GLU A 53 21.61 0.21 0.33
C GLU A 53 22.69 0.05 -0.75
N ARG A 54 22.27 -0.14 -2.01
CA ARG A 54 23.21 -0.21 -3.15
C ARG A 54 23.97 1.09 -3.35
N GLN A 55 23.35 2.24 -3.09
CA GLN A 55 24.05 3.52 -3.11
C GLN A 55 25.11 3.59 -2.01
N SER A 56 24.74 3.20 -0.78
CA SER A 56 25.63 3.21 0.39
C SER A 56 26.83 2.28 0.20
N ALA A 57 26.62 1.08 -0.34
CA ALA A 57 27.66 0.09 -0.58
C ALA A 57 28.64 0.47 -1.71
N GLN A 58 28.16 1.14 -2.77
CA GLN A 58 29.00 1.50 -3.93
C GLN A 58 29.74 2.82 -3.77
N SER A 59 29.30 3.68 -2.86
CA SER A 59 30.10 4.83 -2.47
C SER A 59 31.26 4.37 -1.59
N GLN A 60 32.40 3.99 -2.19
CA GLN A 60 33.72 3.76 -1.55
C GLN A 60 34.29 4.98 -0.81
N THR A 61 33.49 6.01 -0.62
CA THR A 61 33.80 7.12 0.24
C THR A 61 33.48 6.72 1.68
N PRO A 62 34.33 7.05 2.66
CA PRO A 62 33.87 7.24 4.04
C PRO A 62 32.92 8.46 4.05
N LEU A 63 31.72 8.33 3.46
CA LEU A 63 30.89 9.47 3.03
C LEU A 63 29.97 10.01 4.13
N LEU A 64 30.39 9.84 5.36
CA LEU A 64 29.77 10.42 6.54
C LEU A 64 30.90 10.87 7.46
N ALA A 65 31.77 11.75 6.95
CA ALA A 65 32.93 12.28 7.67
C ALA A 65 32.54 13.13 8.91
N GLY A 66 31.24 13.27 9.20
CA GLY A 66 30.72 13.78 10.47
C GLY A 66 29.63 12.88 11.02
N SER A 67 29.61 12.71 12.34
CA SER A 67 28.58 11.98 13.11
C SER A 67 27.14 12.40 12.75
N CYS A 68 26.97 13.63 12.26
CA CYS A 68 25.70 14.27 12.02
C CYS A 68 24.98 13.80 10.73
N GLU A 69 25.67 13.74 9.58
CA GLU A 69 25.07 13.18 8.35
C GLU A 69 24.73 11.68 8.56
N LYS A 70 25.51 10.98 9.41
CA LYS A 70 25.30 9.57 9.74
C LYS A 70 24.01 9.39 10.53
N ALA A 71 23.80 10.19 11.58
CA ALA A 71 22.57 10.19 12.36
C ALA A 71 21.33 10.50 11.49
N ILE A 72 21.43 11.45 10.55
CA ILE A 72 20.35 11.75 9.60
C ILE A 72 20.05 10.55 8.69
N HIS A 73 21.09 9.89 8.18
CA HIS A 73 20.95 8.73 7.31
C HIS A 73 20.32 7.54 8.05
N GLU A 74 20.84 7.21 9.24
CA GLU A 74 20.33 6.13 10.09
C GLU A 74 18.86 6.36 10.49
N ALA A 75 18.51 7.57 10.94
CA ALA A 75 17.13 7.89 11.28
C ALA A 75 16.19 7.76 10.06
N ARG A 76 16.63 8.17 8.86
CA ARG A 76 15.85 7.98 7.62
C ARG A 76 15.67 6.51 7.26
N SER A 77 16.76 5.73 7.27
CA SER A 77 16.73 4.31 6.96
C SER A 77 15.82 3.56 7.95
N SER A 78 15.91 3.88 9.25
CA SER A 78 15.02 3.34 10.27
C SER A 78 13.55 3.68 10.02
N ILE A 79 13.23 4.92 9.62
CA ILE A 79 11.85 5.30 9.24
C ILE A 79 11.36 4.44 8.07
N HIS A 80 12.16 4.28 7.01
CA HIS A 80 11.75 3.49 5.84
C HIS A 80 11.49 2.02 6.19
N GLY A 81 12.37 1.41 7.01
CA GLY A 81 12.19 0.03 7.48
C GLY A 81 10.93 -0.12 8.35
N LEU A 82 10.65 0.83 9.24
CA LEU A 82 9.43 0.82 10.05
C LEU A 82 8.16 1.06 9.22
N GLU A 83 8.21 1.94 8.21
CA GLU A 83 7.09 2.19 7.29
C GLU A 83 6.78 0.94 6.43
N LEU A 84 7.81 0.20 6.01
CA LEU A 84 7.67 -1.10 5.36
C LEU A 84 6.99 -2.10 6.32
N ARG A 85 7.55 -2.27 7.52
CA ARG A 85 7.02 -3.20 8.52
C ARG A 85 5.56 -2.90 8.88
N LYS A 86 5.22 -1.63 9.01
CA LYS A 86 3.83 -1.21 9.27
C LYS A 86 2.89 -1.62 8.12
N THR A 87 3.34 -1.49 6.88
CA THR A 87 2.56 -1.84 5.70
C THR A 87 2.32 -3.35 5.63
N GLU A 88 3.36 -4.15 5.88
CA GLU A 88 3.26 -5.62 5.98
C GLU A 88 2.22 -6.03 7.04
N LEU A 89 2.33 -5.52 8.27
CA LEU A 89 1.43 -5.86 9.37
C LEU A 89 -0.03 -5.54 9.04
N ASN A 90 -0.31 -4.33 8.55
CA ASN A 90 -1.68 -3.94 8.21
C ASN A 90 -2.25 -4.78 7.07
N ARG A 91 -1.45 -5.06 6.03
CA ARG A 91 -1.85 -5.90 4.90
C ARG A 91 -2.16 -7.32 5.36
N ASP A 92 -1.29 -7.91 6.17
CA ASP A 92 -1.43 -9.27 6.65
C ASP A 92 -2.63 -9.41 7.59
N CYS A 93 -2.87 -8.42 8.45
CA CYS A 93 -4.07 -8.38 9.29
C CYS A 93 -5.36 -8.29 8.44
N VAL A 94 -5.44 -7.38 7.47
CA VAL A 94 -6.64 -7.27 6.61
C VAL A 94 -6.87 -8.56 5.84
N ARG A 95 -5.81 -9.17 5.28
CA ARG A 95 -5.92 -10.43 4.53
C ARG A 95 -6.46 -11.58 5.37
N LYS A 96 -6.07 -11.66 6.64
CA LYS A 96 -6.54 -12.71 7.56
C LYS A 96 -8.01 -12.54 7.95
N ASN A 97 -8.44 -11.30 8.11
CA ASN A 97 -9.75 -10.97 8.67
C ASN A 97 -10.83 -10.68 7.61
N ILE A 98 -10.47 -10.49 6.33
CA ILE A 98 -11.43 -10.13 5.26
C ILE A 98 -12.62 -11.09 5.16
N ALA A 99 -12.39 -12.39 5.32
CA ALA A 99 -13.44 -13.41 5.24
C ALA A 99 -14.43 -13.36 6.42
N MET A 100 -14.07 -12.72 7.54
CA MET A 100 -14.88 -12.68 8.75
C MET A 100 -15.84 -11.48 8.77
N THR A 101 -15.79 -10.61 7.76
CA THR A 101 -16.50 -9.35 7.78
C THR A 101 -17.78 -9.39 6.97
N GLY A 102 -18.90 -9.27 7.67
CA GLY A 102 -20.20 -8.89 7.12
C GLY A 102 -20.48 -7.42 7.43
N SER A 103 -19.99 -6.51 6.59
CA SER A 103 -20.19 -5.07 6.80
C SER A 103 -21.36 -4.53 6.00
N ILE A 104 -22.30 -3.90 6.70
CA ILE A 104 -23.32 -3.01 6.13
C ILE A 104 -22.70 -1.60 6.16
N MET A 105 -22.16 -1.15 5.02
CA MET A 105 -21.67 0.23 4.89
C MET A 105 -22.83 1.21 4.78
N ASP A 106 -22.65 2.41 5.35
CA ASP A 106 -23.52 3.56 5.09
C ASP A 106 -23.43 3.94 3.59
N PRO A 107 -24.57 4.10 2.88
CA PRO A 107 -24.61 4.52 1.47
C PRO A 107 -23.80 5.78 1.14
N SER A 108 -23.68 6.72 2.09
CA SER A 108 -22.88 7.95 1.91
C SER A 108 -21.37 7.65 1.87
N ILE A 109 -20.92 6.76 2.75
CA ILE A 109 -19.52 6.28 2.80
C ILE A 109 -19.23 5.42 1.57
N GLU A 110 -20.17 4.58 1.18
CA GLU A 110 -20.06 3.74 -0.01
C GLU A 110 -19.87 4.56 -1.29
N ALA A 111 -20.64 5.64 -1.49
CA ALA A 111 -20.47 6.54 -2.63
C ALA A 111 -19.10 7.21 -2.67
N MET A 112 -18.55 7.59 -1.50
CA MET A 112 -17.18 8.11 -1.40
C MET A 112 -16.16 7.04 -1.77
N CYS A 113 -16.34 5.82 -1.25
CA CYS A 113 -15.43 4.71 -1.45
C CYS A 113 -15.41 4.21 -2.89
N SER A 114 -16.56 4.20 -3.56
CA SER A 114 -16.66 3.91 -5.00
C SER A 114 -15.80 4.89 -5.81
N LYS A 115 -15.91 6.21 -5.57
CA LYS A 115 -15.08 7.23 -6.26
C LYS A 115 -13.59 7.06 -6.00
N VAL A 116 -13.20 6.62 -4.80
CA VAL A 116 -11.79 6.36 -4.47
C VAL A 116 -11.28 5.11 -5.19
N ALA A 117 -12.09 4.04 -5.22
CA ALA A 117 -11.77 2.79 -5.90
C ALA A 117 -11.65 2.95 -7.42
N GLU A 118 -12.56 3.73 -8.04
CA GLU A 118 -12.49 4.06 -9.46
C GLU A 118 -11.19 4.79 -9.80
N LYS A 119 -10.81 5.82 -9.03
CA LYS A 119 -9.55 6.54 -9.27
C LYS A 119 -8.32 5.65 -9.10
N PHE A 120 -8.40 4.62 -8.28
CA PHE A 120 -7.30 3.70 -8.05
C PHE A 120 -7.07 2.73 -9.22
N SER A 121 -8.14 2.24 -9.85
CA SER A 121 -8.04 1.30 -10.98
C SER A 121 -7.28 1.89 -12.18
N PHE A 122 -7.32 3.22 -12.38
CA PHE A 122 -6.59 3.91 -13.45
C PHE A 122 -5.08 4.09 -13.20
N VAL A 123 -4.64 4.20 -11.94
CA VAL A 123 -3.23 4.51 -11.60
C VAL A 123 -2.32 3.30 -11.82
N ASN A 124 -2.85 2.08 -11.68
CA ASN A 124 -2.06 0.85 -11.84
C ASN A 124 -1.53 0.62 -13.27
N ARG A 125 -2.01 1.36 -14.28
CA ARG A 125 -1.59 1.20 -15.68
C ARG A 125 -0.38 2.04 -16.11
N SER A 126 0.07 3.02 -15.32
CA SER A 126 1.07 4.01 -15.77
C SER A 126 2.31 4.09 -14.87
N LEU A 127 3.12 3.04 -14.86
CA LEU A 127 4.51 3.09 -14.39
C LEU A 127 5.38 2.25 -15.33
N LYS A 128 5.62 2.74 -16.55
CA LYS A 128 6.64 2.18 -17.46
C LYS A 128 7.99 2.84 -17.17
N GLU A 129 8.93 2.05 -16.68
CA GLU A 129 10.32 2.49 -16.46
C GLU A 129 11.08 2.63 -17.79
N GLN A 130 11.56 3.84 -18.09
CA GLN A 130 12.56 4.04 -19.14
C GLN A 130 13.97 3.77 -18.61
N LYS A 131 14.62 2.71 -19.13
CA LYS A 131 16.03 2.42 -18.87
C LYS A 131 16.94 3.32 -19.70
N VAL A 132 17.47 4.39 -19.11
CA VAL A 132 18.51 5.22 -19.72
C VAL A 132 19.91 4.71 -19.31
N LYS A 133 20.73 4.32 -20.31
CA LYS A 133 22.17 3.98 -20.14
C LYS A 133 23.01 5.27 -20.13
N THR A 134 23.79 5.52 -19.09
CA THR A 134 24.69 6.71 -19.03
C THR A 134 25.92 6.49 -18.12
N SER A 135 26.97 7.27 -18.40
CA SER A 135 28.35 7.19 -17.89
C SER A 135 28.52 7.42 -16.36
N SER A 136 29.68 7.03 -15.81
CA SER A 136 29.99 6.94 -14.36
C SER A 136 29.75 8.23 -13.54
N LYS A 137 30.14 9.42 -14.02
CA LYS A 137 29.86 10.70 -13.32
C LYS A 137 28.38 11.09 -13.37
N LYS A 138 27.71 10.92 -14.52
CA LYS A 138 26.25 11.05 -14.66
C LYS A 138 25.49 10.02 -13.81
N LYS A 139 26.08 8.84 -13.57
CA LYS A 139 25.48 7.74 -12.79
C LYS A 139 25.24 8.11 -11.32
N LYS A 140 26.08 8.95 -10.70
CA LYS A 140 25.91 9.37 -9.29
C LYS A 140 24.74 10.34 -9.12
N ASP A 141 24.61 11.33 -9.99
CA ASP A 141 23.49 12.27 -9.98
C ASP A 141 22.18 11.59 -10.40
N ILE A 142 22.21 10.74 -11.43
CA ILE A 142 21.06 9.94 -11.84
C ILE A 142 20.58 9.02 -10.71
N ARG A 143 21.48 8.45 -9.90
CA ARG A 143 21.11 7.62 -8.74
C ARG A 143 20.48 8.41 -7.61
N LYS A 144 21.02 9.59 -7.27
CA LYS A 144 20.39 10.48 -6.28
C LYS A 144 18.99 10.89 -6.74
N THR A 145 18.83 11.21 -8.02
CA THR A 145 17.52 11.52 -8.62
C THR A 145 16.57 10.33 -8.54
N LYS A 146 17.04 9.11 -8.85
CA LYS A 146 16.23 7.88 -8.75
C LYS A 146 15.78 7.57 -7.33
N ILE A 147 16.64 7.75 -6.32
CA ILE A 147 16.24 7.55 -4.91
C ILE A 147 15.21 8.61 -4.50
N HIS A 148 15.41 9.87 -4.90
CA HIS A 148 14.44 10.93 -4.63
C HIS A 148 13.09 10.66 -5.30
N GLU A 149 13.11 10.21 -6.55
CA GLU A 149 11.93 9.81 -7.31
C GLU A 149 11.22 8.61 -6.66
N CYS A 150 11.97 7.59 -6.25
CA CYS A 150 11.43 6.44 -5.53
C CYS A 150 10.70 6.88 -4.25
N ARG A 151 11.34 7.72 -3.43
CA ARG A 151 10.73 8.28 -2.21
C ARG A 151 9.48 9.10 -2.51
N ARG A 152 9.47 9.88 -3.60
CA ARG A 152 8.29 10.65 -4.02
C ARG A 152 7.15 9.70 -4.40
N ASN A 153 7.45 8.65 -5.16
CA ASN A 153 6.47 7.66 -5.60
C ASN A 153 5.91 6.87 -4.42
N ALA A 154 6.76 6.38 -3.50
CA ALA A 154 6.33 5.69 -2.28
C ALA A 154 5.40 6.56 -1.42
N LYS A 155 5.67 7.88 -1.31
CA LYS A 155 4.76 8.82 -0.62
C LYS A 155 3.40 8.94 -1.30
N VAL A 156 3.35 8.92 -2.64
CA VAL A 156 2.08 8.94 -3.39
C VAL A 156 1.30 7.66 -3.13
N TRP A 157 1.95 6.50 -3.23
CA TRP A 157 1.35 5.20 -2.89
C TRP A 157 0.82 5.17 -1.46
N HIS A 158 1.60 5.65 -0.47
CA HIS A 158 1.12 5.76 0.91
C HIS A 158 -0.17 6.58 1.04
N LYS A 159 -0.25 7.73 0.36
CA LYS A 159 -1.45 8.58 0.39
C LYS A 159 -2.63 7.88 -0.25
N GLN A 160 -2.42 7.17 -1.36
CA GLN A 160 -3.48 6.43 -2.06
C GLN A 160 -3.98 5.26 -1.21
N CYS A 161 -3.09 4.41 -0.70
CA CYS A 161 -3.48 3.28 0.12
C CYS A 161 -4.14 3.73 1.42
N ARG A 162 -3.73 4.86 2.01
CA ARG A 162 -4.42 5.44 3.18
C ARG A 162 -5.85 5.89 2.88
N ARG A 163 -6.15 6.31 1.65
CA ARG A 163 -7.53 6.66 1.26
C ARG A 163 -8.38 5.41 1.11
N LEU A 164 -7.85 4.36 0.47
CA LEU A 164 -8.54 3.06 0.34
C LEU A 164 -8.72 2.37 1.68
N ALA A 165 -7.74 2.50 2.58
CA ALA A 165 -7.79 1.95 3.92
C ALA A 165 -9.02 2.43 4.72
N LYS A 166 -9.46 3.68 4.51
CA LYS A 166 -10.69 4.20 5.16
C LYS A 166 -11.98 3.54 4.66
N CYS A 167 -11.91 2.89 3.50
CA CYS A 167 -13.02 2.20 2.87
C CYS A 167 -13.05 0.70 3.18
N CYS A 168 -12.04 0.20 3.89
CA CYS A 168 -12.02 -1.17 4.37
C CYS A 168 -12.43 -1.15 5.84
N SER A 169 -13.59 -1.71 6.16
CA SER A 169 -14.17 -1.66 7.52
C SER A 169 -13.27 -2.27 8.61
N ILE A 170 -12.41 -3.22 8.24
CA ILE A 170 -11.49 -3.96 9.12
C ILE A 170 -10.22 -3.17 9.40
N PHE A 171 -9.85 -2.25 8.50
CA PHE A 171 -8.58 -1.54 8.60
C PHE A 171 -8.37 -0.78 9.91
N PRO A 172 -9.38 -0.13 10.54
CA PRO A 172 -9.23 0.50 11.84
C PRO A 172 -8.68 -0.45 12.91
N GLU A 173 -9.20 -1.67 13.00
CA GLU A 173 -8.74 -2.70 13.93
C GLU A 173 -7.30 -3.12 13.60
N CYS A 174 -7.02 -3.40 12.33
CA CYS A 174 -5.66 -3.71 11.89
C CYS A 174 -4.66 -2.57 12.12
N SER A 175 -5.11 -1.32 12.04
CA SER A 175 -4.27 -0.16 12.32
C SER A 175 -3.90 -0.04 13.80
N LEU A 176 -4.67 -0.63 14.71
CA LEU A 176 -4.33 -0.70 16.13
C LEU A 176 -3.21 -1.71 16.38
N GLU A 177 -3.19 -2.84 15.67
CA GLU A 177 -2.11 -3.84 15.76
C GLU A 177 -0.74 -3.26 15.38
N SER A 178 -0.71 -2.27 14.50
CA SER A 178 0.53 -1.59 14.08
C SER A 178 0.81 -0.26 14.80
N SER A 179 0.09 0.04 15.89
CA SER A 179 0.20 1.29 16.65
C SER A 179 1.59 1.48 17.29
N ASP A 180 2.21 0.43 17.81
CA ASP A 180 3.58 0.48 18.35
C ASP A 180 4.59 0.86 17.27
N VAL A 181 4.48 0.28 16.08
CA VAL A 181 5.33 0.61 14.93
C VAL A 181 5.10 2.07 14.53
N GLN A 182 3.85 2.55 14.54
CA GLN A 182 3.54 3.96 14.28
C GLN A 182 4.18 4.90 15.31
N THR A 183 4.21 4.52 16.58
CA THR A 183 4.90 5.26 17.64
C THR A 183 6.41 5.30 17.41
N GLN A 184 7.01 4.17 17.03
CA GLN A 184 8.43 4.11 16.66
C GLN A 184 8.76 5.00 15.47
N ILE A 185 7.93 4.99 14.41
CA ILE A 185 8.09 5.89 13.25
C ILE A 185 8.08 7.34 13.72
N SER A 186 7.14 7.70 14.60
CA SER A 186 6.99 9.07 15.10
C SER A 186 8.20 9.50 15.92
N LYS A 187 8.74 8.61 16.76
CA LYS A 187 9.99 8.83 17.51
C LYS A 187 11.19 9.03 16.57
N GLN A 188 11.33 8.22 15.52
CA GLN A 188 12.42 8.36 14.56
C GLN A 188 12.29 9.62 13.71
N ARG A 189 11.06 10.06 13.37
CA ARG A 189 10.82 11.35 12.71
C ARG A 189 11.29 12.53 13.55
N ARG A 190 10.98 12.53 14.86
CA ARG A 190 11.51 13.54 15.79
C ARG A 190 13.03 13.51 15.87
N ARG A 191 13.64 12.32 15.95
CA ARG A 191 15.10 12.18 15.92
C ARG A 191 15.71 12.74 14.64
N LEU A 192 15.09 12.47 13.49
CA LEU A 192 15.51 13.00 12.21
C LEU A 192 15.40 14.53 12.14
N GLU A 193 14.34 15.12 12.66
CA GLU A 193 14.16 16.57 12.75
C GLU A 193 15.22 17.20 13.66
N ASN A 194 15.44 16.64 14.85
CA ASN A 194 16.46 17.09 15.78
C ASN A 194 17.87 16.99 15.18
N ALA A 195 18.19 15.89 14.49
CA ALA A 195 19.46 15.72 13.81
C ALA A 195 19.63 16.77 12.70
N LYS A 196 18.60 17.04 11.91
CA LYS A 196 18.66 18.11 10.88
C LYS A 196 18.84 19.51 11.47
N ALA A 197 18.29 19.79 12.64
CA ALA A 197 18.41 21.08 13.31
C ALA A 197 19.80 21.28 13.94
N THR A 198 20.40 20.20 14.45
CA THR A 198 21.71 20.23 15.10
C THR A 198 22.88 20.11 14.12
N CYS A 199 22.67 19.58 12.92
CA CYS A 199 23.71 19.60 11.89
C CYS A 199 23.84 20.98 11.25
N PRO A 200 25.03 21.62 11.25
CA PRO A 200 25.22 22.84 10.47
C PRO A 200 24.94 22.54 9.00
N ARG A 201 24.04 23.33 8.38
CA ARG A 201 23.95 23.36 6.91
C ARG A 201 25.33 23.75 6.41
N LYS A 202 26.01 22.87 5.65
CA LYS A 202 27.19 23.28 4.90
C LYS A 202 26.81 24.53 4.12
N ALA A 203 27.39 25.67 4.49
CA ALA A 203 27.35 26.88 3.69
C ALA A 203 28.06 26.52 2.37
N THR A 204 27.28 26.38 1.30
CA THR A 204 27.77 26.50 -0.07
C THR A 204 27.84 27.97 -0.41
#